data_AF-A0A6J0DZW3-F1
#
_entry.id   AF-A0A6J0DZW3-F1
#
_cell.length_a   1.000
_cell.length_b   1.000
_cell.length_c   1.000
_cell.angle_alpha   90.00
_cell.angle_beta   90.00
_cell.angle_gamma   90.00
#
_symmetry.space_group_name_H-M   'P 1'
#
loop_
_entity.id
_entity.type
_entity.pdbx_description
1 polymer ?
#
loop_
_entity_poly.entity_id
_entity_poly.type
_entity_poly.pdbx_seq_one_letter_code
_entity_poly.pdbx_strand_id
1 'polypeptide(L)'
;MVLVGLLGLLVAPGFAYNININDNGNVAGSGQQSVSINNQHNVANVDNNNGWDSWNSIWDYGSSFAATRLFAKKSCIVHKMNKDVMPSLQDLEALVKEQKGKGPEGASPKELMFSINPTRVEDLSTFGTKIAGMCRGIPTYVAEEIPGPSQPFYSRKCYSANILWIIQLSFCGTSEETY
;
A
#
# COMPACT_ATOMS: atom_id res chain seq x y z
N MET A 1 5.18 -3.62 53.07
CA MET A 1 4.22 -3.68 51.94
C MET A 1 4.97 -3.27 50.68
N VAL A 2 5.16 -4.18 49.73
CA VAL A 2 5.68 -3.84 48.40
C VAL A 2 4.58 -4.20 47.42
N LEU A 3 3.85 -3.19 46.92
CA LEU A 3 2.96 -3.38 45.79
C LEU A 3 3.82 -3.43 44.54
N VAL A 4 4.04 -4.64 44.01
CA VAL A 4 4.53 -4.84 42.65
C VAL A 4 3.36 -4.56 41.72
N GLY A 5 3.29 -3.35 41.18
CA GLY A 5 2.35 -3.01 40.13
C GLY A 5 2.81 -3.62 38.81
N LEU A 6 2.18 -4.71 38.37
CA LEU A 6 2.23 -5.12 36.97
C LEU A 6 1.58 -3.99 36.15
N LEU A 7 2.38 -3.19 35.44
CA LEU A 7 1.86 -2.40 34.33
C LEU A 7 1.42 -3.38 33.25
N GLY A 8 0.13 -3.66 33.19
CA GLY A 8 -0.47 -4.32 32.03
C GLY A 8 -0.25 -3.45 30.80
N LEU A 9 0.51 -3.97 29.84
CA LEU A 9 0.66 -3.36 28.52
C LEU A 9 -0.70 -3.48 27.82
N LEU A 10 -1.54 -2.44 27.90
CA LEU A 10 -2.78 -2.35 27.13
C LEU A 10 -2.37 -2.17 25.66
N VAL A 11 -2.22 -3.29 24.94
CA VAL A 11 -2.12 -3.27 23.47
C VAL A 11 -3.50 -2.86 22.97
N ALA A 12 -3.65 -1.63 22.48
CA ALA A 12 -4.92 -1.21 21.92
C ALA A 12 -5.23 -2.04 20.66
N PRO A 13 -6.51 -2.37 20.41
CA PRO A 13 -6.88 -3.17 19.26
C PRO A 13 -6.67 -2.39 17.96
N GLY A 14 -5.89 -2.96 17.04
CA GLY A 14 -6.05 -2.67 15.61
C GLY A 14 -7.24 -3.47 15.08
N PHE A 15 -8.00 -2.89 14.15
CA PHE A 15 -9.07 -3.62 13.47
C PHE A 15 -8.51 -4.27 12.20
N ALA A 16 -8.85 -5.54 11.97
CA ALA A 16 -8.52 -6.25 10.74
C ALA A 16 -9.81 -6.65 10.03
N TYR A 17 -9.86 -6.39 8.72
CA TYR A 17 -10.99 -6.64 7.84
C TYR A 17 -10.52 -7.53 6.69
N ASN A 18 -11.26 -8.60 6.39
CA ASN A 18 -11.02 -9.43 5.21
C ASN A 18 -12.01 -9.02 4.14
N ILE A 19 -11.52 -8.73 2.94
CA ILE A 19 -12.31 -8.24 1.82
C ILE A 19 -12.03 -9.14 0.62
N ASN A 20 -13.06 -9.81 0.13
CA ASN A 20 -12.96 -10.53 -1.13
C ASN A 20 -13.27 -9.56 -2.28
N ILE A 21 -12.32 -9.42 -3.21
CA ILE A 21 -12.49 -8.61 -4.41
C ILE A 21 -12.79 -9.58 -5.55
N ASN A 22 -14.00 -9.52 -6.11
CA ASN A 22 -14.33 -10.28 -7.31
C ASN A 22 -14.23 -9.34 -8.53
N ASP A 23 -13.25 -9.54 -9.40
CA ASP A 23 -13.30 -8.94 -10.74
C ASP A 23 -14.30 -9.68 -11.62
N ASN A 24 -15.42 -9.03 -11.93
CA ASN A 24 -16.30 -9.46 -13.01
C ASN A 24 -15.88 -8.88 -14.38
N GLY A 25 -14.65 -8.38 -14.53
CA GLY A 25 -14.20 -7.80 -15.79
C GLY A 25 -12.68 -7.81 -15.96
N ASN A 26 -12.16 -8.82 -16.65
CA ASN A 26 -10.92 -8.85 -17.46
C ASN A 26 -9.59 -8.25 -16.93
N VAL A 27 -9.50 -7.78 -15.69
CA VAL A 27 -8.23 -7.40 -15.07
C VAL A 27 -7.74 -8.59 -14.27
N ALA A 28 -6.75 -9.30 -14.80
CA ALA A 28 -6.05 -10.35 -14.07
C ALA A 28 -5.42 -9.74 -12.81
N GLY A 29 -5.96 -10.02 -11.61
CA GLY A 29 -5.30 -9.54 -10.38
C GLY A 29 -6.06 -9.55 -9.05
N SER A 30 -7.37 -9.82 -9.00
CA SER A 30 -8.08 -9.74 -7.71
C SER A 30 -7.94 -11.02 -6.87
N GLY A 31 -6.90 -11.03 -6.04
CA GLY A 31 -6.78 -11.95 -4.91
C GLY A 31 -7.58 -11.47 -3.70
N GLN A 32 -7.70 -12.32 -2.68
CA GLN A 32 -8.30 -11.91 -1.40
C GLN A 32 -7.42 -10.84 -0.76
N GLN A 33 -8.01 -9.71 -0.39
CA GLN A 33 -7.32 -8.63 0.32
C GLN A 33 -7.68 -8.61 1.79
N SER A 34 -6.69 -8.34 2.64
CA SER A 34 -6.88 -8.12 4.06
C SER A 34 -6.42 -6.70 4.40
N VAL A 35 -7.28 -5.93 5.06
CA VAL A 35 -6.98 -4.55 5.47
C VAL A 35 -6.91 -4.48 6.98
N SER A 36 -5.78 -4.05 7.52
CA SER A 36 -5.62 -3.78 8.95
C SER A 36 -5.45 -2.30 9.20
N ILE A 37 -6.30 -1.73 10.07
CA ILE A 37 -6.28 -0.31 10.44
C ILE A 37 -5.90 -0.20 11.92
N ASN A 38 -4.84 0.56 12.18
CA ASN A 38 -4.42 0.90 13.53
C ASN A 38 -4.51 2.41 13.73
N ASN A 39 -5.64 2.84 14.30
CA ASN A 39 -5.92 4.24 14.60
C ASN A 39 -4.94 4.85 15.63
N GLN A 40 -4.48 4.07 16.63
CA GLN A 40 -3.52 4.55 17.62
C GLN A 40 -2.18 4.92 16.99
N HIS A 41 -1.77 4.17 15.96
CA HIS A 41 -0.51 4.35 15.27
C HIS A 41 -0.64 5.08 13.93
N ASN A 42 -1.85 5.51 13.57
CA ASN A 42 -2.17 6.21 12.34
C ASN A 42 -1.66 5.49 11.07
N VAL A 43 -1.90 4.17 11.00
CA VAL A 43 -1.41 3.31 9.91
C VAL A 43 -2.48 2.36 9.40
N ALA A 44 -2.47 2.15 8.09
CA ALA A 44 -3.19 1.06 7.43
C ALA A 44 -2.20 0.08 6.78
N ASN A 45 -2.52 -1.21 6.81
CA ASN A 45 -1.84 -2.24 6.03
C ASN A 45 -2.85 -2.90 5.10
N VAL A 46 -2.44 -3.23 3.88
CA VAL A 46 -3.23 -3.98 2.90
C VAL A 46 -2.38 -5.14 2.39
N ASP A 47 -2.81 -6.36 2.65
CA ASP A 47 -2.19 -7.58 2.14
C ASP A 47 -3.04 -8.13 1.00
N ASN A 48 -2.44 -8.34 -0.18
CA ASN A 48 -3.08 -8.97 -1.33
C ASN A 48 -2.52 -10.37 -1.54
N ASN A 49 -3.37 -11.37 -1.33
CA ASN A 49 -3.02 -12.78 -1.47
C ASN A 49 -3.48 -13.27 -2.84
N ASN A 50 -2.63 -13.07 -3.87
CA ASN A 50 -2.89 -13.46 -5.25
C ASN A 50 -1.80 -14.38 -5.81
N GLY A 51 -1.40 -15.40 -5.04
CA GLY A 51 -0.36 -16.36 -5.45
C GLY A 51 0.98 -15.67 -5.76
N TRP A 52 1.50 -15.87 -6.97
CA TRP A 52 2.77 -15.27 -7.41
C TRP A 52 2.72 -13.74 -7.49
N ASP A 53 1.53 -13.16 -7.70
CA ASP A 53 1.31 -11.71 -7.78
C ASP A 53 0.87 -11.12 -6.44
N SER A 54 1.21 -11.79 -5.34
CA SER A 54 0.96 -11.27 -4.00
C SER A 54 1.86 -10.07 -3.71
N TRP A 55 1.33 -9.14 -2.92
CA TRP A 55 2.05 -7.95 -2.44
C TRP A 55 1.43 -7.52 -1.12
N ASN A 56 2.16 -6.69 -0.36
CA ASN A 56 1.54 -5.96 0.75
C ASN A 56 1.97 -4.51 0.78
N SER A 57 1.10 -3.66 1.31
CA SER A 57 1.29 -2.21 1.37
C SER A 57 1.07 -1.71 2.79
N ILE A 58 1.91 -0.77 3.23
CA ILE A 58 1.73 -0.01 4.46
C ILE A 58 1.56 1.47 4.11
N TRP A 59 0.52 2.09 4.65
CA TRP A 59 0.29 3.53 4.55
C TRP A 59 0.52 4.14 5.92
N ASP A 60 1.65 4.84 6.08
CA ASP A 60 2.03 5.52 7.31
C ASP A 60 1.65 7.00 7.22
N TYR A 61 0.46 7.32 7.72
CA TYR A 61 -0.06 8.69 7.71
C TYR A 61 0.76 9.62 8.62
N GLY A 62 1.50 9.07 9.59
CA GLY A 62 2.40 9.84 10.46
C GLY A 62 3.63 10.36 9.71
N SER A 63 4.25 9.53 8.87
CA SER A 63 5.37 9.96 8.01
C SER A 63 4.92 10.54 6.66
N SER A 64 3.64 10.40 6.30
CA SER A 64 3.08 10.74 4.98
C SER A 64 3.70 9.95 3.82
N PHE A 65 4.27 8.78 4.10
CA PHE A 65 4.78 7.84 3.12
C PHE A 65 3.95 6.57 3.11
N ALA A 66 3.86 5.96 1.93
CA ALA A 66 3.39 4.60 1.75
C ALA A 66 4.52 3.76 1.18
N ALA A 67 4.49 2.46 1.47
CA ALA A 67 5.40 1.51 0.88
C ALA A 67 4.63 0.27 0.42
N THR A 68 5.03 -0.30 -0.71
CA THR A 68 4.46 -1.53 -1.25
C THR A 68 5.58 -2.52 -1.53
N ARG A 69 5.52 -3.68 -0.89
CA ARG A 69 6.45 -4.79 -1.15
C ARG A 69 5.88 -5.71 -2.21
N LEU A 70 6.62 -5.85 -3.30
CA LEU A 70 6.25 -6.65 -4.46
C LEU A 70 6.96 -8.01 -4.37
N PHE A 71 6.24 -9.08 -4.03
CA PHE A 71 6.90 -10.36 -3.70
C PHE A 71 7.56 -11.03 -4.92
N ALA A 72 6.90 -11.02 -6.08
CA ALA A 72 7.48 -11.54 -7.33
C ALA A 72 8.82 -10.87 -7.70
N LYS A 73 9.02 -9.65 -7.20
CA LYS A 73 10.07 -8.72 -7.63
C LYS A 73 11.11 -8.52 -6.56
N LYS A 74 10.83 -9.01 -5.35
CA LYS A 74 11.71 -8.93 -4.18
C LYS A 74 12.15 -7.49 -3.92
N SER A 75 11.28 -6.52 -4.19
CA SER A 75 11.53 -5.10 -4.00
C SER A 75 10.49 -4.46 -3.07
N CYS A 76 10.89 -3.37 -2.42
CA CYS A 76 10.00 -2.49 -1.66
C CYS A 76 9.97 -1.13 -2.36
N ILE A 77 8.79 -0.66 -2.74
CA ILE A 77 8.64 0.64 -3.40
C ILE A 77 8.05 1.62 -2.40
N VAL A 78 8.76 2.71 -2.12
CA VAL A 78 8.31 3.76 -1.20
C VAL A 78 7.92 4.98 -2.01
N HIS A 79 6.79 5.60 -1.68
CA HIS A 79 6.35 6.84 -2.30
C HIS A 79 5.68 7.76 -1.29
N LYS A 80 5.69 9.06 -1.58
CA LYS A 80 4.90 10.01 -0.80
C LYS A 80 3.41 9.77 -1.06
N MET A 81 2.60 9.88 -0.02
CA MET A 81 1.15 9.74 -0.16
C MET A 81 0.54 11.00 -0.79
N ASN A 82 -0.27 10.81 -1.83
CA ASN A 82 -1.10 11.87 -2.39
C ASN A 82 -2.38 12.01 -1.55
N LYS A 83 -2.46 13.04 -0.72
CA LYS A 83 -3.59 13.26 0.21
C LYS A 83 -4.88 13.68 -0.49
N ASP A 84 -4.81 14.13 -1.75
CA ASP A 84 -5.98 14.51 -2.54
C ASP A 84 -6.64 13.28 -3.20
N VAL A 85 -5.87 12.20 -3.34
CA VAL A 85 -6.32 10.97 -4.01
C VAL A 85 -6.53 9.84 -3.01
N MET A 86 -5.54 9.60 -2.12
CA MET A 86 -5.56 8.54 -1.11
C MET A 86 -6.50 8.91 0.05
N PRO A 87 -7.39 8.00 0.49
CA PRO A 87 -8.35 8.30 1.54
C PRO A 87 -7.65 8.55 2.87
N SER A 88 -8.27 9.37 3.73
CA SER A 88 -7.87 9.43 5.13
C SER A 88 -8.01 8.06 5.80
N LEU A 89 -7.34 7.83 6.93
CA LEU A 89 -7.46 6.57 7.66
C LEU A 89 -8.91 6.28 8.09
N GLN A 90 -9.65 7.33 8.44
CA GLN A 90 -11.07 7.26 8.82
C GLN A 90 -11.96 6.91 7.63
N ASP A 91 -11.72 7.54 6.47
CA ASP A 91 -12.47 7.22 5.24
C ASP A 91 -12.18 5.80 4.79
N LEU A 92 -10.92 5.36 4.86
CA LEU A 92 -10.56 3.96 4.60
C LEU A 92 -11.29 3.02 5.55
N GLU A 93 -11.36 3.34 6.85
CA GLU A 93 -12.09 2.55 7.83
C GLU A 93 -13.59 2.47 7.53
N ALA A 94 -14.21 3.57 7.12
CA ALA A 94 -15.60 3.59 6.71
C ALA A 94 -15.82 2.71 5.46
N LEU A 95 -14.97 2.88 4.43
CA LEU A 95 -15.02 2.11 3.19
C LEU A 95 -14.91 0.60 3.42
N VAL A 96 -14.01 0.16 4.32
CA VAL A 96 -13.85 -1.27 4.61
C VAL A 96 -14.94 -1.83 5.53
N LYS A 97 -15.54 -1.01 6.41
CA LYS A 97 -16.69 -1.44 7.24
C LYS A 97 -17.97 -1.57 6.44
N GLU A 98 -18.18 -0.69 5.47
CA GLU A 98 -19.36 -0.71 4.61
C GLU A 98 -19.42 -1.93 3.67
N GLN A 99 -18.35 -2.74 3.59
CA GLN A 99 -18.22 -4.02 2.89
C GLN A 99 -19.28 -4.26 1.81
N LYS A 100 -19.03 -3.80 0.58
CA LYS A 100 -19.89 -4.16 -0.57
C LYS A 100 -19.28 -5.14 -1.56
N GLY A 101 -18.06 -5.67 -1.32
CA GLY A 101 -17.40 -6.65 -2.22
C GLY A 101 -17.26 -6.20 -3.70
N LYS A 102 -17.68 -4.97 -3.98
CA LYS A 102 -17.82 -4.26 -5.25
C LYS A 102 -17.84 -2.79 -4.85
N GLY A 103 -17.07 -1.96 -5.55
CA GLY A 103 -17.21 -0.51 -5.42
C GLY A 103 -18.62 -0.05 -5.80
N PRO A 104 -18.96 1.23 -5.58
CA PRO A 104 -20.19 1.80 -6.12
C PRO A 104 -20.29 1.45 -7.61
N GLU A 105 -21.46 1.00 -8.05
CA GLU A 105 -21.68 0.57 -9.44
C GLU A 105 -21.28 1.71 -10.40
N GLY A 106 -20.25 1.47 -11.23
CA GLY A 106 -19.74 2.44 -12.20
C GLY A 106 -18.58 3.34 -11.75
N ALA A 107 -18.13 3.28 -10.49
CA ALA A 107 -16.95 4.03 -10.05
C ALA A 107 -15.65 3.24 -10.35
N SER A 108 -14.82 3.75 -11.28
CA SER A 108 -13.48 3.23 -11.51
C SER A 108 -12.54 3.61 -10.35
N PRO A 109 -11.58 2.76 -9.97
CA PRO A 109 -10.52 3.15 -9.04
C PRO A 109 -9.82 4.42 -9.52
N LYS A 110 -9.41 5.29 -8.58
CA LYS A 110 -8.51 6.40 -8.90
C LYS A 110 -7.14 5.82 -9.28
N GLU A 111 -6.54 6.29 -10.35
CA GLU A 111 -5.22 5.82 -10.76
C GLU A 111 -4.13 6.75 -10.26
N LEU A 112 -3.10 6.18 -9.64
CA LEU A 112 -1.85 6.86 -9.32
C LEU A 112 -0.71 6.14 -10.00
N MET A 113 0.04 6.86 -10.82
CA MET A 113 1.18 6.31 -11.52
C MET A 113 2.48 6.90 -10.97
N PHE A 114 3.48 6.04 -10.79
CA PHE A 114 4.77 6.42 -10.21
C PHE A 114 5.93 6.03 -11.11
N SER A 115 6.93 6.89 -11.19
CA SER A 115 8.24 6.61 -11.78
C SER A 115 9.19 6.14 -10.69
N ILE A 116 9.69 4.90 -10.79
CA ILE A 116 10.69 4.41 -9.85
C ILE A 116 12.07 4.99 -10.18
N ASN A 117 12.74 5.53 -9.17
CA ASN A 117 14.16 5.83 -9.23
C ASN A 117 14.95 4.51 -9.12
N PRO A 118 15.84 4.19 -10.09
CA PRO A 118 16.62 2.94 -10.05
C PRO A 118 17.69 2.92 -8.94
N THR A 119 17.91 4.04 -8.25
CA THR A 119 18.85 4.14 -7.13
C THR A 119 18.22 3.54 -5.87
N ARG A 120 18.93 2.60 -5.24
CA ARG A 120 18.47 1.99 -3.99
C ARG A 120 18.54 3.00 -2.84
N VAL A 121 17.58 2.90 -1.94
CA VAL A 121 17.59 3.61 -0.66
C VAL A 121 18.60 2.94 0.27
N GLU A 122 19.52 3.73 0.80
CA GLU A 122 20.46 3.28 1.82
C GLU A 122 19.89 3.44 3.25
N ASP A 123 19.27 4.58 3.54
CA ASP A 123 18.71 4.89 4.86
C ASP A 123 17.17 4.85 4.85
N LEU A 124 16.61 3.71 5.24
CA LEU A 124 15.17 3.51 5.37
C LEU A 124 14.54 4.32 6.51
N SER A 125 15.33 4.80 7.49
CA SER A 125 14.80 5.51 8.65
C SER A 125 14.14 6.84 8.28
N THR A 126 14.52 7.39 7.12
CA THR A 126 13.96 8.59 6.50
C THR A 126 12.44 8.48 6.23
N PHE A 127 11.89 7.27 6.13
CA PHE A 127 10.46 7.02 5.88
C PHE A 127 9.66 6.62 7.12
N GLY A 128 10.31 6.60 8.30
CA GLY A 128 9.69 6.19 9.55
C GLY A 128 9.90 4.70 9.88
N THR A 129 9.78 4.36 11.16
CA THR A 129 10.15 3.05 11.70
C THR A 129 9.30 1.91 11.17
N LYS A 130 8.05 2.17 10.79
CA LYS A 130 7.10 1.17 10.30
C LYS A 130 7.46 0.71 8.89
N ILE A 131 7.72 1.66 7.98
CA ILE A 131 8.21 1.39 6.63
C ILE A 131 9.60 0.77 6.70
N ALA A 132 10.50 1.31 7.52
CA ALA A 132 11.83 0.74 7.71
C ALA A 132 11.77 -0.72 8.19
N GLY A 133 10.83 -1.05 9.07
CA GLY A 133 10.56 -2.42 9.51
C GLY A 133 10.08 -3.32 8.37
N MET A 134 9.08 -2.88 7.61
CA MET A 134 8.50 -3.65 6.50
C MET A 134 9.51 -3.92 5.36
N CYS A 135 10.32 -2.92 5.01
CA CYS A 135 11.28 -2.99 3.91
C CYS A 135 12.68 -3.50 4.32
N ARG A 136 12.90 -3.85 5.59
CA ARG A 136 14.23 -4.23 6.09
C ARG A 136 14.79 -5.45 5.34
N GLY A 137 16.03 -5.31 4.83
CA GLY A 137 16.72 -6.38 4.12
C GLY A 137 16.20 -6.63 2.70
N ILE A 138 15.32 -5.77 2.19
CA ILE A 138 14.73 -5.84 0.86
C ILE A 138 15.24 -4.64 0.04
N PRO A 139 15.72 -4.84 -1.20
CA PRO A 139 16.01 -3.74 -2.11
C PRO A 139 14.85 -2.75 -2.17
N THR A 140 15.10 -1.52 -1.72
CA THR A 140 14.07 -0.49 -1.60
C THR A 140 14.36 0.65 -2.56
N TYR A 141 13.32 1.14 -3.21
CA TYR A 141 13.40 2.19 -4.22
C TYR A 141 12.34 3.26 -3.94
N VAL A 142 12.68 4.52 -4.18
CA VAL A 142 11.71 5.61 -4.14
C VAL A 142 11.02 5.71 -5.48
N ALA A 143 9.71 5.95 -5.46
CA ALA A 143 8.95 6.28 -6.64
C ALA A 143 8.29 7.66 -6.49
N GLU A 144 8.37 8.45 -7.55
CA GLU A 144 7.77 9.78 -7.63
C GLU A 144 6.49 9.71 -8.46
N GLU A 145 5.43 10.34 -7.97
CA GLU A 145 4.16 10.39 -8.68
C GLU A 145 4.33 11.16 -9.98
N ILE A 146 3.81 10.61 -11.07
CA ILE A 146 3.77 11.24 -12.38
C ILE A 146 2.44 12.00 -12.48
N PRO A 147 2.46 13.34 -12.64
CA PRO A 147 1.24 14.09 -12.88
C PRO A 147 0.58 13.65 -14.19
N GLY A 148 -0.75 13.45 -14.20
CA GLY A 148 -1.49 13.13 -15.43
C GLY A 148 -1.55 14.31 -16.42
N PRO A 149 -2.33 14.23 -17.51
CA PRO A 149 -2.25 13.26 -18.62
C PRO A 149 -1.06 13.54 -19.58
N SER A 150 -0.09 14.36 -19.18
CA SER A 150 1.02 14.76 -20.05
C SER A 150 2.28 13.96 -19.78
N GLN A 151 2.41 12.77 -20.37
CA GLN A 151 3.74 12.28 -20.77
C GLN A 151 3.65 11.17 -21.84
N PRO A 152 4.50 11.21 -22.87
CA PRO A 152 4.50 10.23 -23.95
C PRO A 152 4.96 8.86 -23.42
N PHE A 153 4.00 7.94 -23.29
CA PHE A 153 4.19 6.56 -22.87
C PHE A 153 4.84 5.73 -23.98
N TYR A 154 6.14 5.82 -24.12
CA TYR A 154 6.87 4.86 -24.93
C TYR A 154 7.93 4.17 -24.05
N SER A 155 7.68 2.88 -23.75
CA SER A 155 8.61 1.83 -23.27
C SER A 155 8.78 1.51 -21.78
N ARG A 156 8.08 2.15 -20.82
CA ARG A 156 8.15 1.69 -19.41
C ARG A 156 7.17 0.55 -19.17
N LYS A 157 7.62 -0.56 -18.59
CA LYS A 157 6.70 -1.56 -18.03
C LYS A 157 6.38 -1.17 -16.58
N CYS A 158 5.18 -1.48 -16.15
CA CYS A 158 4.66 -1.10 -14.85
C CYS A 158 4.12 -2.32 -14.12
N TYR A 159 4.26 -2.33 -12.80
CA TYR A 159 3.54 -3.25 -11.93
C TYR A 159 2.32 -2.54 -11.35
N SER A 160 1.15 -3.15 -11.48
CA SER A 160 -0.09 -2.60 -10.93
C SER A 160 -0.46 -3.31 -9.64
N ALA A 161 -0.65 -2.53 -8.57
CA ALA A 161 -1.19 -2.99 -7.29
C ALA A 161 -2.53 -2.28 -7.05
N ASN A 162 -3.64 -3.02 -7.20
CA ASN A 162 -4.98 -2.50 -6.92
C ASN A 162 -5.26 -2.59 -5.42
N ILE A 163 -5.41 -1.46 -4.76
CA ILE A 163 -5.79 -1.42 -3.35
C ILE A 163 -7.31 -1.25 -3.27
N LEU A 164 -7.99 -2.33 -2.90
CA LEU A 164 -9.45 -2.45 -2.96
C LEU A 164 -9.99 -2.05 -4.35
N TRP A 165 -11.23 -1.57 -4.40
CA TRP A 165 -11.81 -0.93 -5.59
C TRP A 165 -11.53 0.58 -5.65
N ILE A 166 -10.67 1.11 -4.77
CA ILE A 166 -10.54 2.56 -4.56
C ILE A 166 -9.41 3.16 -5.37
N ILE A 167 -8.27 2.47 -5.45
CA ILE A 167 -7.04 3.02 -6.01
C ILE A 167 -6.28 1.93 -6.76
N GLN A 168 -5.83 2.25 -7.96
CA GLN A 168 -4.82 1.48 -8.69
C GLN A 168 -3.48 2.21 -8.60
N LEU A 169 -2.48 1.56 -8.01
CA LEU A 169 -1.10 2.05 -7.99
C LEU A 169 -0.32 1.41 -9.14
N SER A 170 0.22 2.22 -10.05
CA SER A 170 1.03 1.77 -11.19
C SER A 170 2.49 2.17 -10.97
N PHE A 171 3.37 1.22 -10.64
CA PHE A 171 4.80 1.46 -10.42
C PHE A 171 5.61 1.16 -11.68
N CYS A 172 6.11 2.20 -12.35
CA CYS A 172 6.77 2.10 -13.65
C CYS A 172 8.28 2.30 -13.54
N GLY A 173 9.04 1.41 -14.18
CA GLY A 173 10.49 1.48 -14.23
C GLY A 173 11.07 1.04 -15.58
N THR A 174 12.39 1.12 -15.70
CA THR A 174 13.11 0.74 -16.93
C THR A 174 13.55 -0.72 -16.96
N SER A 175 13.51 -1.44 -15.83
CA SER A 175 13.90 -2.85 -15.70
C SER A 175 12.93 -3.65 -14.83
N GLU A 176 12.56 -4.85 -15.28
CA GLU A 176 11.64 -5.76 -14.57
C GLU A 176 12.16 -6.27 -13.23
N GLU A 177 13.45 -6.09 -12.94
CA GLU A 177 14.06 -6.45 -11.65
C GLU A 177 13.74 -5.44 -10.54
N THR A 178 13.31 -4.23 -10.90
CA THR A 178 13.12 -3.13 -9.93
C THR A 178 11.69 -3.08 -9.39
N TYR A 179 10.71 -3.54 -10.18
CA TYR A 179 9.27 -3.47 -9.89
C TYR A 179 8.53 -4.69 -10.35
#